data_AF-A0A7C3MIQ9-F1
#
_entry.id   AF-A0A7C3MIQ9-F1
#
_cell.length_a   1.000
_cell.length_b   1.000
_cell.length_c   1.000
_cell.angle_alpha   90.00
_cell.angle_beta   90.00
_cell.angle_gamma   90.00
#
_symmetry.space_group_name_H-M   'P 1'
#
loop_
_entity.id
_entity.type
_entity.pdbx_description
1 polymer ?
#
loop_
_entity_poly.entity_id
_entity_poly.type
_entity_poly.pdbx_seq_one_letter_code
_entity_poly.pdbx_strand_id
1 'polypeptide(L)'
;MKNKNWVREKGDISLITALTLAIFVTALIALLLNLPIEQSYFTRRNQARDQVLYATQIGIKSILTTARYYLKEEIGKLKVSEITEDRMRNILSSSNPNFINTIQFIYTNTAQVDPTTIYSLNSYSFTLSAYSASVRGGVTDYITYTYNYTIVCTGRKVNFSPAVTLTVTVTGKIEGVLRRENFARFALFTDLHQMADGSTVWFTDRTRFYGPVHTNGEFAFAYTPQFFDIVTSSAATAMFYNRGRTVRLSADRNPPNDVPFFAQGFIRGASKIDLPPTTYTQLYAALSYFPGDVFPTYSPTYSIIRSYLGLPVNNNPPPDGVYTITIANGGGIYVKGDASIEFGKDSSGRAVYTIAQGNNTYVFTIDSENNKTYVKIGNNTIVINKVPNGVIYVDGNITSIKGLIQKDQRLSVIAANTITITNNLVYEDDPRNNPNAINVLGLLAQNGNIWIDTKNPDGTPLRDPNIHGVLMAPNGVVQVMNYNTRSPAGDVHLLGGIISKRYGAFGTFTTDRNGNPVPKTGYGRDFWYDYRMRTGYAPPYFPTTNRTIQEGNPQTQRWVTIDSWVESWR
;
A
#
# COMPACT_ATOMS: atom_id res chain seq x y z
N MET A 1 -33.75 -95.13 77.47
CA MET A 1 -32.67 -95.64 76.59
C MET A 1 -32.77 -94.94 75.23
N LYS A 2 -31.64 -94.39 74.74
CA LYS A 2 -31.31 -93.93 73.38
C LYS A 2 -31.95 -92.64 72.80
N ASN A 3 -31.21 -91.54 72.98
CA ASN A 3 -30.54 -90.65 71.99
C ASN A 3 -31.25 -90.02 70.76
N LYS A 4 -30.75 -88.79 70.45
CA LYS A 4 -30.83 -87.94 69.23
C LYS A 4 -32.03 -86.98 69.16
N ASN A 5 -31.93 -85.71 68.73
CA ASN A 5 -30.85 -84.90 68.13
C ASN A 5 -31.22 -83.40 68.30
N TRP A 6 -30.21 -82.53 68.40
CA TRP A 6 -30.36 -81.08 68.27
C TRP A 6 -30.49 -80.66 66.81
N VAL A 7 -31.42 -79.75 66.50
CA VAL A 7 -31.30 -78.81 65.36
C VAL A 7 -31.78 -77.42 65.80
N ARG A 8 -30.92 -76.43 65.58
CA ARG A 8 -31.17 -74.99 65.68
C ARG A 8 -32.03 -74.54 64.49
N GLU A 9 -33.12 -73.82 64.73
CA GLU A 9 -33.68 -72.85 63.77
C GLU A 9 -33.56 -71.44 64.35
N LYS A 10 -33.00 -70.55 63.53
CA LYS A 10 -32.68 -69.15 63.83
C LYS A 10 -33.74 -68.24 63.20
N GLY A 11 -34.36 -67.41 64.05
CA GLY A 11 -34.63 -65.98 63.82
C GLY A 11 -35.51 -65.57 62.63
N ASP A 12 -36.79 -65.30 62.90
CA ASP A 12 -37.67 -64.49 62.06
C ASP A 12 -37.11 -63.06 61.92
N ILE A 13 -36.81 -62.65 60.69
CA ILE A 13 -36.58 -61.25 60.33
C ILE A 13 -37.96 -60.57 60.33
N SER A 14 -38.18 -59.61 61.23
CA SER A 14 -39.47 -58.93 61.32
C SER A 14 -39.81 -58.25 59.98
N LEU A 15 -41.08 -58.34 59.56
CA LEU A 15 -41.62 -57.75 58.34
C LEU A 15 -41.29 -56.24 58.22
N ILE A 16 -41.17 -55.56 59.38
CA ILE A 16 -40.78 -54.15 59.48
C ILE A 16 -39.33 -53.95 59.01
N THR A 17 -38.41 -54.84 59.39
CA THR A 17 -36.99 -54.77 59.00
C THR A 17 -36.82 -55.02 57.50
N ALA A 18 -37.62 -55.93 56.92
CA ALA A 18 -37.63 -56.21 55.49
C ALA A 18 -38.20 -55.04 54.66
N LEU A 19 -39.26 -54.36 55.14
CA LEU A 19 -39.80 -53.17 54.46
C LEU A 19 -38.85 -51.96 54.51
N THR A 20 -38.20 -51.71 55.67
CA THR A 20 -37.23 -50.62 55.78
C THR A 20 -35.98 -50.86 54.92
N LEU A 21 -35.53 -52.11 54.79
CA LEU A 21 -34.41 -52.46 53.92
C LEU A 21 -34.78 -52.31 52.44
N ALA A 22 -36.00 -52.69 52.04
CA ALA A 22 -36.47 -52.54 50.66
C ALA A 22 -36.58 -51.06 50.23
N ILE A 23 -37.05 -50.17 51.11
CA ILE A 23 -37.14 -48.72 50.85
C ILE A 23 -35.73 -48.08 50.79
N PHE A 24 -34.82 -48.46 51.69
CA PHE A 24 -33.44 -47.96 51.64
C PHE A 24 -32.69 -48.43 50.39
N VAL A 25 -32.89 -49.68 49.97
CA VAL A 25 -32.25 -50.23 48.76
C VAL A 25 -32.81 -49.59 47.49
N THR A 26 -34.11 -49.30 47.41
CA THR A 26 -34.68 -48.56 46.25
C THR A 26 -34.24 -47.10 46.23
N ALA A 27 -34.17 -46.42 47.36
CA ALA A 27 -33.65 -45.05 47.45
C ALA A 27 -32.15 -44.99 47.09
N LEU A 28 -31.35 -45.97 47.52
CA LEU A 28 -29.93 -46.05 47.23
C LEU A 28 -29.66 -46.42 45.76
N ILE A 29 -30.49 -47.29 45.15
CA ILE A 29 -30.44 -47.61 43.72
C ILE A 29 -30.84 -46.39 42.86
N ALA A 30 -31.86 -45.62 43.28
CA ALA A 30 -32.22 -44.38 42.61
C ALA A 30 -31.12 -43.30 42.72
N LEU A 31 -30.43 -43.21 43.86
CA LEU A 31 -29.30 -42.30 44.07
C LEU A 31 -28.06 -42.73 43.24
N LEU A 32 -27.75 -44.04 43.22
CA LEU A 32 -26.59 -44.61 42.51
C LEU A 32 -26.77 -44.66 40.99
N LEU A 33 -28.00 -44.77 40.49
CA LEU A 33 -28.30 -44.66 39.05
C LEU A 33 -28.28 -43.20 38.56
N ASN A 34 -28.68 -42.23 39.39
CA ASN A 34 -28.75 -40.82 38.98
C ASN A 34 -27.40 -40.08 39.05
N LEU A 35 -26.47 -40.46 39.92
CA LEU A 35 -25.18 -39.75 40.08
C LEU A 35 -24.24 -39.80 38.85
N PRO A 36 -24.04 -40.95 38.15
CA PRO A 36 -23.23 -41.01 36.93
C PRO A 36 -23.93 -40.34 35.74
N ILE A 37 -25.26 -40.40 35.72
CA ILE A 37 -26.11 -39.74 34.73
C ILE A 37 -25.93 -38.22 34.89
N GLU A 38 -26.17 -37.64 36.06
CA GLU A 38 -25.98 -36.22 36.33
C GLU A 38 -24.56 -35.73 35.93
N GLN A 39 -23.48 -36.40 36.35
CA GLN A 39 -22.11 -35.99 35.98
C GLN A 39 -21.82 -36.04 34.46
N SER A 40 -22.31 -37.08 33.77
CA SER A 40 -22.19 -37.20 32.31
C SER A 40 -23.10 -36.21 31.57
N TYR A 41 -24.22 -35.82 32.16
CA TYR A 41 -25.14 -34.81 31.62
C TYR A 41 -24.59 -33.40 31.82
N PHE A 42 -23.98 -33.07 32.96
CA PHE A 42 -23.29 -31.79 33.18
C PHE A 42 -22.11 -31.61 32.22
N THR A 43 -21.33 -32.67 32.00
CA THR A 43 -20.20 -32.64 31.05
C THR A 43 -20.69 -32.45 29.61
N ARG A 44 -21.72 -33.20 29.18
CA ARG A 44 -22.35 -33.03 27.86
C ARG A 44 -23.01 -31.66 27.68
N ARG A 45 -23.62 -31.12 28.74
CA ARG A 45 -24.24 -29.79 28.72
C ARG A 45 -23.21 -28.68 28.64
N ASN A 46 -22.08 -28.78 29.35
CA ASN A 46 -20.99 -27.81 29.24
C ASN A 46 -20.36 -27.84 27.84
N GLN A 47 -20.11 -29.02 27.28
CA GLN A 47 -19.67 -29.15 25.88
C GLN A 47 -20.68 -28.55 24.89
N ALA A 48 -21.98 -28.77 25.10
CA ALA A 48 -23.02 -28.18 24.27
C ALA A 48 -23.05 -26.64 24.38
N ARG A 49 -22.79 -26.07 25.56
CA ARG A 49 -22.66 -24.62 25.76
C ARG A 49 -21.45 -24.07 25.01
N ASP A 50 -20.28 -24.71 25.11
CA ASP A 50 -19.08 -24.27 24.39
C ASP A 50 -19.27 -24.31 22.87
N GLN A 51 -19.92 -25.35 22.36
CA GLN A 51 -20.25 -25.49 20.93
C GLN A 51 -21.24 -24.40 20.46
N VAL A 52 -22.25 -24.10 21.27
CA VAL A 52 -23.23 -23.04 20.99
C VAL A 52 -22.59 -21.65 21.02
N LEU A 53 -21.69 -21.39 21.98
CA LEU A 53 -20.90 -20.16 22.02
C LEU A 53 -20.01 -20.04 20.78
N TYR A 54 -19.29 -21.09 20.42
CA TYR A 54 -18.47 -21.16 19.22
C TYR A 54 -19.29 -20.91 17.95
N ALA A 55 -20.47 -21.51 17.82
CA ALA A 55 -21.34 -21.30 16.67
C ALA A 55 -21.83 -19.84 16.59
N THR A 56 -22.14 -19.23 17.73
CA THR A 56 -22.53 -17.81 17.77
C THR A 56 -21.37 -16.89 17.37
N GLN A 57 -20.16 -17.18 17.85
CA GLN A 57 -18.93 -16.48 17.48
C GLN A 57 -18.64 -16.61 15.97
N ILE A 58 -18.81 -17.80 15.38
CA ILE A 58 -18.70 -18.00 13.93
C ILE A 58 -19.70 -17.10 13.22
N GLY A 59 -20.98 -17.12 13.61
CA GLY A 59 -22.00 -16.29 12.97
C GLY A 59 -21.63 -14.81 12.98
N ILE A 60 -21.24 -14.27 14.14
CA ILE A 60 -20.81 -12.87 14.28
C ILE A 60 -19.57 -12.58 13.42
N LYS A 61 -18.55 -13.46 13.48
CA LYS A 61 -17.31 -13.31 12.72
C LYS A 61 -17.58 -13.33 11.21
N SER A 62 -18.44 -14.23 10.73
CA SER A 62 -18.82 -14.32 9.32
C SER A 62 -19.44 -13.02 8.83
N ILE A 63 -20.40 -12.45 9.57
CA ILE A 63 -21.05 -11.19 9.20
C ILE A 63 -20.08 -10.01 9.19
N LEU A 64 -19.26 -9.86 10.24
CA LEU A 64 -18.24 -8.81 10.30
C LEU A 64 -17.21 -8.94 9.18
N THR A 65 -16.78 -10.17 8.90
CA THR A 65 -15.80 -10.46 7.85
C THR A 65 -16.38 -10.14 6.47
N THR A 66 -17.63 -10.54 6.21
CA THR A 66 -18.33 -10.22 4.95
C THR A 66 -18.52 -8.72 4.78
N ALA A 67 -19.01 -8.00 5.80
CA ALA A 67 -19.16 -6.55 5.75
C ALA A 67 -17.83 -5.85 5.44
N ARG A 68 -16.74 -6.29 6.07
CA ARG A 68 -15.39 -5.76 5.81
C ARG A 68 -14.94 -6.00 4.38
N TYR A 69 -15.04 -7.24 3.87
CA TYR A 69 -14.59 -7.56 2.52
C TYR A 69 -15.45 -6.85 1.47
N TYR A 70 -16.76 -6.82 1.67
CA TYR A 70 -17.69 -6.12 0.78
C TYR A 70 -17.39 -4.62 0.74
N LEU A 71 -17.21 -3.98 1.90
CA LEU A 71 -16.84 -2.56 1.99
C LEU A 71 -15.51 -2.29 1.25
N LYS A 72 -14.49 -3.14 1.47
CA LYS A 72 -13.19 -3.01 0.81
C LYS A 72 -13.29 -3.16 -0.70
N GLU A 73 -14.08 -4.12 -1.17
CA GLU A 73 -14.28 -4.38 -2.59
C GLU A 73 -15.01 -3.22 -3.28
N GLU A 74 -16.13 -2.76 -2.70
CA GLU A 74 -16.92 -1.66 -3.26
C GLU A 74 -16.14 -0.34 -3.27
N ILE A 75 -15.43 0.00 -2.19
CA ILE A 75 -14.56 1.18 -2.14
C ILE A 75 -13.42 1.07 -3.15
N GLY A 76 -12.84 -0.12 -3.31
CA GLY A 76 -11.72 -0.36 -4.25
C GLY A 76 -12.08 -0.13 -5.71
N LYS A 77 -13.37 -0.11 -6.06
CA LYS A 77 -13.87 0.18 -7.41
C LYS A 77 -13.94 1.69 -7.71
N LEU A 78 -13.80 2.56 -6.71
CA LEU A 78 -14.14 3.97 -6.80
C LEU A 78 -12.92 4.88 -6.69
N LYS A 79 -13.01 6.07 -7.29
CA LYS A 79 -12.08 7.16 -7.00
C LYS A 79 -12.45 7.80 -5.67
N VAL A 80 -11.48 8.33 -4.94
CA VAL A 80 -11.73 8.96 -3.62
C VAL A 80 -12.77 10.08 -3.70
N SER A 81 -12.74 10.86 -4.78
CA SER A 81 -13.71 11.92 -5.03
C SER A 81 -15.15 11.42 -5.22
N GLU A 82 -15.35 10.16 -5.57
CA GLU A 82 -16.65 9.53 -5.79
C GLU A 82 -17.20 8.82 -4.54
N ILE A 83 -16.41 8.76 -3.47
CA ILE A 83 -16.78 8.16 -2.18
C ILE A 83 -17.37 9.26 -1.32
N THR A 84 -18.61 9.65 -1.62
CA THR A 84 -19.33 10.65 -0.84
C THR A 84 -19.90 10.05 0.44
N GLU A 85 -20.29 10.90 1.39
CA GLU A 85 -20.96 10.46 2.62
C GLU A 85 -22.21 9.62 2.32
N ASP A 86 -23.07 10.08 1.40
CA ASP A 86 -24.28 9.35 0.99
C ASP A 86 -23.97 7.98 0.41
N ARG A 87 -22.90 7.89 -0.40
CA ARG A 87 -22.49 6.62 -0.98
C ARG A 87 -21.99 5.66 0.10
N MET A 88 -21.19 6.15 1.05
CA MET A 88 -20.77 5.38 2.21
C MET A 88 -21.98 4.90 3.03
N ARG A 89 -22.98 5.75 3.28
CA ARG A 89 -24.22 5.32 3.96
C ARG A 89 -24.87 4.14 3.25
N ASN A 90 -24.85 4.11 1.92
CA ASN A 90 -25.51 3.08 1.13
C ASN A 90 -24.76 1.75 1.03
N ILE A 91 -23.42 1.70 1.12
CA ILE A 91 -22.63 0.46 0.89
C ILE A 91 -23.04 -0.67 1.83
N LEU A 92 -23.04 -0.42 3.15
CA LEU A 92 -23.42 -1.41 4.18
C LEU A 92 -24.87 -1.27 4.67
N SER A 93 -25.69 -0.52 3.92
CA SER A 93 -27.08 -0.28 4.28
C SER A 93 -27.90 -1.57 4.17
N SER A 94 -28.90 -1.70 5.05
CA SER A 94 -29.95 -2.71 4.94
C SER A 94 -30.87 -2.52 3.73
N SER A 95 -30.67 -1.47 2.93
CA SER A 95 -31.34 -1.25 1.64
C SER A 95 -30.48 -1.65 0.42
N ASN A 96 -29.22 -2.08 0.60
CA ASN A 96 -28.38 -2.52 -0.50
C ASN A 96 -28.60 -4.02 -0.79
N PRO A 97 -29.30 -4.39 -1.88
CA PRO A 97 -29.64 -5.79 -2.17
C PRO A 97 -28.40 -6.65 -2.41
N ASN A 98 -27.33 -6.11 -2.99
CA ASN A 98 -26.10 -6.88 -3.26
C ASN A 98 -25.40 -7.27 -1.95
N PHE A 99 -25.33 -6.35 -1.00
CA PHE A 99 -24.77 -6.62 0.32
C PHE A 99 -25.60 -7.66 1.09
N ILE A 100 -26.93 -7.49 1.10
CA ILE A 100 -27.86 -8.40 1.76
C ILE A 100 -27.76 -9.81 1.16
N ASN A 101 -27.74 -9.93 -0.16
CA ASN A 101 -27.60 -11.21 -0.86
C ASN A 101 -26.26 -11.89 -0.54
N THR A 102 -25.18 -11.11 -0.43
CA THR A 102 -23.85 -11.64 -0.04
C THR A 102 -23.88 -12.19 1.39
N ILE A 103 -24.50 -11.47 2.32
CA ILE A 103 -24.69 -11.92 3.71
C ILE A 103 -25.54 -13.19 3.77
N GLN A 104 -26.67 -13.22 3.05
CA GLN A 104 -27.57 -14.37 2.96
C GLN A 104 -26.87 -15.61 2.37
N PHE A 105 -26.06 -15.42 1.33
CA PHE A 105 -25.28 -16.50 0.72
C PHE A 105 -24.28 -17.10 1.71
N ILE A 106 -23.49 -16.26 2.40
CA ILE A 106 -22.52 -16.73 3.41
C ILE A 106 -23.25 -17.40 4.57
N TYR A 107 -24.35 -16.81 5.06
CA TYR A 107 -25.17 -17.40 6.12
C TYR A 107 -25.67 -18.79 5.73
N THR A 108 -26.30 -18.95 4.57
CA THR A 108 -26.86 -20.23 4.11
C THR A 108 -25.78 -21.33 4.02
N ASN A 109 -24.55 -20.97 3.65
CA ASN A 109 -23.45 -21.93 3.52
C ASN A 109 -22.68 -22.20 4.84
N THR A 110 -22.89 -21.40 5.88
CA THR A 110 -22.12 -21.51 7.14
C THR A 110 -22.98 -21.67 8.38
N ALA A 111 -24.30 -21.49 8.30
CA ALA A 111 -25.25 -21.56 9.41
C ALA A 111 -25.17 -22.89 10.17
N GLN A 112 -24.85 -23.97 9.47
CA GLN A 112 -24.54 -25.27 10.08
C GLN A 112 -23.04 -25.38 10.33
N VAL A 113 -22.63 -25.27 11.60
CA VAL A 113 -21.23 -25.37 12.01
C VAL A 113 -20.78 -26.83 12.10
N ASP A 114 -21.66 -27.68 12.60
CA ASP A 114 -21.52 -29.13 12.61
C ASP A 114 -22.92 -29.78 12.51
N PRO A 115 -23.04 -31.11 12.31
CA PRO A 115 -24.34 -31.79 12.16
C PRO A 115 -25.35 -31.59 13.31
N THR A 116 -24.88 -31.10 14.45
CA THR A 116 -25.64 -30.97 15.70
C THR A 116 -25.62 -29.55 16.27
N THR A 117 -24.96 -28.58 15.62
CA THR A 117 -24.85 -27.20 16.08
C THR A 117 -25.04 -26.23 14.93
N ILE A 118 -25.97 -25.31 15.10
CA ILE A 118 -26.29 -24.28 14.11
C ILE A 118 -26.21 -22.90 14.75
N TYR A 119 -26.06 -21.87 13.93
CA TYR A 119 -26.36 -20.50 14.32
C TYR A 119 -27.46 -19.91 13.43
N SER A 120 -28.20 -18.96 13.98
CA SER A 120 -29.25 -18.20 13.29
C SER A 120 -28.95 -16.72 13.40
N LEU A 121 -28.99 -16.02 12.28
CA LEU A 121 -28.79 -14.58 12.24
C LEU A 121 -30.14 -13.90 12.51
N ASN A 122 -30.32 -13.32 13.70
CA ASN A 122 -31.58 -12.69 14.09
C ASN A 122 -31.71 -11.30 13.46
N SER A 123 -30.68 -10.47 13.60
CA SER A 123 -30.61 -9.15 12.98
C SER A 123 -29.17 -8.66 12.88
N TYR A 124 -28.94 -7.73 11.97
CA TYR A 124 -27.69 -6.99 11.87
C TYR A 124 -27.97 -5.58 11.33
N SER A 125 -27.16 -4.62 11.73
CA SER A 125 -27.21 -3.26 11.22
C SER A 125 -25.82 -2.65 11.21
N PHE A 126 -25.57 -1.83 10.19
CA PHE A 126 -24.38 -1.01 10.05
C PHE A 126 -24.83 0.42 9.75
N THR A 127 -24.36 1.39 10.52
CA THR A 127 -24.75 2.79 10.38
C THR A 127 -23.52 3.67 10.34
N LEU A 128 -23.38 4.47 9.29
CA LEU A 128 -22.30 5.45 9.18
C LEU A 128 -22.52 6.56 10.21
N SER A 129 -21.67 6.61 11.24
CA SER A 129 -21.77 7.56 12.34
C SER A 129 -20.86 8.77 12.18
N ALA A 130 -19.78 8.64 11.42
CA ALA A 130 -18.87 9.74 11.11
C ALA A 130 -18.30 9.59 9.70
N TYR A 131 -18.15 10.72 9.03
CA TYR A 131 -17.50 10.86 7.74
C TYR A 131 -16.80 12.22 7.68
N SER A 132 -15.55 12.26 7.25
CA SER A 132 -14.86 13.50 6.91
C SER A 132 -14.06 13.32 5.63
N ALA A 133 -13.99 14.37 4.82
CA ALA A 133 -13.23 14.40 3.58
C ALA A 133 -12.32 15.62 3.58
N SER A 134 -11.03 15.41 3.31
CA SER A 134 -10.04 16.47 3.14
C SER A 134 -9.74 16.64 1.66
N VAL A 135 -9.68 17.89 1.19
CA VAL A 135 -9.35 18.23 -0.20
C VAL A 135 -7.89 18.66 -0.30
N ARG A 136 -7.18 18.12 -1.29
CA ARG A 136 -5.83 18.53 -1.69
C ARG A 136 -5.69 18.39 -3.20
N GLY A 137 -5.16 19.40 -3.89
CA GLY A 137 -5.00 19.36 -5.34
C GLY A 137 -6.31 19.61 -6.10
N GLY A 138 -7.29 20.27 -5.48
CA GLY A 138 -8.63 20.49 -6.06
C GLY A 138 -9.53 19.25 -6.05
N VAL A 139 -9.12 18.16 -5.39
CA VAL A 139 -9.90 16.92 -5.25
C VAL A 139 -9.74 16.31 -3.86
N THR A 140 -10.64 15.41 -3.46
CA THR A 140 -10.55 14.69 -2.18
C THR A 140 -9.27 13.85 -2.10
N ASP A 141 -8.45 14.13 -1.09
CA ASP A 141 -7.13 13.52 -0.82
C ASP A 141 -7.25 12.35 0.16
N TYR A 142 -7.96 12.55 1.28
CA TYR A 142 -8.26 11.46 2.20
C TYR A 142 -9.65 11.60 2.81
N ILE A 143 -10.20 10.45 3.21
CA ILE A 143 -11.49 10.32 3.87
C ILE A 143 -11.29 9.53 5.15
N THR A 144 -11.92 9.96 6.23
CA THR A 144 -12.04 9.15 7.46
C THR A 144 -13.50 8.75 7.63
N TYR A 145 -13.76 7.50 8.02
CA TYR A 145 -15.12 7.05 8.29
C TYR A 145 -15.20 6.12 9.50
N THR A 146 -16.38 6.11 10.12
CA THR A 146 -16.74 5.20 11.21
C THR A 146 -18.14 4.65 10.95
N TYR A 147 -18.27 3.32 10.89
CA TYR A 147 -19.56 2.64 10.99
C TYR A 147 -19.73 2.08 12.39
N ASN A 148 -20.85 2.37 13.03
CA ASN A 148 -21.30 1.61 14.19
C ASN A 148 -22.08 0.39 13.70
N TYR A 149 -21.86 -0.76 14.32
CA TYR A 149 -22.60 -1.98 14.01
C TYR A 149 -23.30 -2.55 15.24
N THR A 150 -24.41 -3.25 14.99
CA THR A 150 -25.09 -4.11 15.97
C THR A 150 -25.42 -5.44 15.28
N ILE A 151 -25.02 -6.56 15.86
CA ILE A 151 -25.30 -7.91 15.35
C ILE A 151 -25.95 -8.72 16.46
N VAL A 152 -27.09 -9.34 16.16
CA VAL A 152 -27.79 -10.28 17.04
C VAL A 152 -27.77 -11.66 16.38
N CYS A 153 -27.07 -12.60 17.02
CA CYS A 153 -26.88 -13.95 16.52
C CYS A 153 -27.27 -14.95 17.59
N THR A 154 -27.96 -16.03 17.22
CA THR A 154 -28.35 -17.10 18.13
C THR A 154 -27.69 -18.42 17.76
N GLY A 155 -26.82 -18.95 18.61
CA GLY A 155 -26.34 -20.32 18.51
C GLY A 155 -27.34 -21.30 19.13
N ARG A 156 -27.49 -22.48 18.53
CA ARG A 156 -28.38 -23.54 19.01
C ARG A 156 -27.80 -24.92 18.80
N LYS A 157 -27.96 -25.77 19.81
CA LYS A 157 -27.75 -27.21 19.69
C LYS A 157 -29.02 -27.88 19.13
N VAL A 158 -28.87 -28.61 18.03
CA VAL A 158 -29.96 -29.35 17.37
C VAL A 158 -30.21 -30.66 18.11
N ASN A 159 -31.48 -31.06 18.27
CA ASN A 159 -31.89 -32.31 18.92
C ASN A 159 -31.35 -32.52 20.35
N PHE A 160 -31.12 -31.43 21.10
CA PHE A 160 -30.68 -31.47 22.50
C PHE A 160 -31.83 -31.05 23.43
N SER A 161 -32.11 -31.83 24.47
CA SER A 161 -33.21 -31.58 25.42
C SER A 161 -32.69 -31.57 26.87
N PRO A 162 -32.97 -30.51 27.67
CA PRO A 162 -33.63 -29.26 27.27
C PRO A 162 -32.79 -28.48 26.26
N ALA A 163 -33.43 -27.66 25.42
CA ALA A 163 -32.73 -26.90 24.38
C ALA A 163 -31.61 -26.04 25.00
N VAL A 164 -30.44 -26.02 24.36
CA VAL A 164 -29.34 -25.13 24.72
C VAL A 164 -29.20 -24.10 23.61
N THR A 165 -29.51 -22.86 23.95
CA THR A 165 -29.44 -21.71 23.05
C THR A 165 -28.71 -20.56 23.70
N LEU A 166 -27.96 -19.83 22.88
CA LEU A 166 -27.31 -18.59 23.27
C LEU A 166 -27.63 -17.54 22.22
N THR A 167 -28.28 -16.45 22.63
CA THR A 167 -28.36 -15.24 21.82
C THR A 167 -27.29 -14.27 22.29
N VAL A 168 -26.43 -13.84 21.37
CA VAL A 168 -25.43 -12.79 21.60
C VAL A 168 -25.84 -11.54 20.84
N THR A 169 -25.79 -10.39 21.52
CA THR A 169 -25.82 -9.07 20.89
C THR A 169 -24.43 -8.45 20.99
N VAL A 170 -23.83 -8.13 19.84
CA VAL A 170 -22.53 -7.46 19.75
C VAL A 170 -22.71 -6.08 19.14
N THR A 171 -22.10 -5.07 19.76
CA THR A 171 -21.96 -3.75 19.16
C THR A 171 -20.50 -3.35 19.08
N GLY A 172 -20.17 -2.49 18.13
CA GLY A 172 -18.82 -1.99 17.97
C GLY A 172 -18.68 -1.08 16.75
N LYS A 173 -17.43 -0.88 16.31
CA LYS A 173 -17.10 0.03 15.21
C LYS A 173 -16.29 -0.62 14.12
N ILE A 174 -16.50 -0.16 12.89
CA ILE A 174 -15.59 -0.35 11.76
C ILE A 174 -15.06 1.03 11.39
N GLU A 175 -13.76 1.22 11.55
CA GLU A 175 -13.09 2.49 11.29
C GLU A 175 -12.10 2.34 10.15
N GLY A 176 -11.99 3.37 9.33
CA GLY A 176 -11.03 3.36 8.23
C GLY A 176 -10.64 4.74 7.76
N VAL A 177 -9.44 4.81 7.21
CA VAL A 177 -8.95 5.95 6.45
C VAL A 177 -8.79 5.51 5.00
N LEU A 178 -9.32 6.30 4.07
CA LEU A 178 -9.13 6.14 2.64
C LEU A 178 -8.23 7.26 2.16
N ARG A 179 -7.31 6.96 1.24
CA ARG A 179 -6.49 7.98 0.59
C ARG A 179 -6.52 7.83 -0.91
N ARG A 180 -6.26 8.94 -1.60
CA ARG A 180 -6.03 8.93 -3.03
C ARG A 180 -4.72 8.20 -3.27
N GLU A 181 -4.81 7.16 -4.07
CA GLU A 181 -3.66 6.35 -4.41
C GLU A 181 -2.68 7.18 -5.25
N ASN A 182 -1.43 7.23 -4.83
CA ASN A 182 -0.37 7.91 -5.54
C ASN A 182 0.47 6.91 -6.36
N PHE A 183 1.13 7.40 -7.42
CA PHE A 183 1.99 6.56 -8.26
C PHE A 183 3.25 6.08 -7.53
N ALA A 184 3.67 6.77 -6.46
CA ALA A 184 4.82 6.39 -5.65
C ALA A 184 4.65 5.02 -4.96
N ARG A 185 3.45 4.44 -4.96
CA ARG A 185 3.24 3.11 -4.36
C ARG A 185 3.93 1.94 -5.09
N PHE A 186 4.42 2.14 -6.31
CA PHE A 186 5.01 1.05 -7.10
C PHE A 186 6.53 1.10 -7.05
N ALA A 187 7.17 -0.05 -6.81
CA ALA A 187 8.60 -0.23 -7.05
C ALA A 187 8.89 -0.16 -8.55
N LEU A 188 7.95 -0.65 -9.37
CA LEU A 188 7.92 -0.42 -10.81
C LEU A 188 6.48 -0.33 -11.32
N PHE A 189 6.21 0.72 -12.08
CA PHE A 189 5.02 0.88 -12.89
C PHE A 189 5.43 1.22 -14.33
N THR A 190 4.89 0.49 -15.30
CA THR A 190 5.11 0.80 -16.72
C THR A 190 3.79 0.73 -17.49
N ASP A 191 3.47 1.74 -18.30
CA ASP A 191 2.32 1.63 -19.19
C ASP A 191 2.63 0.66 -20.35
N LEU A 192 3.83 0.75 -20.92
CA LEU A 192 4.34 -0.16 -21.94
C LEU A 192 5.69 -0.72 -21.50
N HIS A 193 5.77 -2.04 -21.36
CA HIS A 193 7.02 -2.72 -20.98
C HIS A 193 7.93 -2.98 -22.20
N GLN A 194 8.37 -1.89 -22.83
CA GLN A 194 9.24 -1.89 -24.00
C GLN A 194 9.94 -0.54 -24.09
N MET A 195 11.07 -0.50 -24.80
CA MET A 195 11.79 0.74 -25.05
C MET A 195 11.04 1.65 -26.03
N ALA A 196 11.56 2.87 -26.23
CA ALA A 196 11.02 3.85 -27.17
C ALA A 196 11.00 3.34 -28.61
N ASP A 197 12.03 2.57 -29.01
CA ASP A 197 12.17 1.93 -30.32
C ASP A 197 11.35 0.63 -30.48
N GLY A 198 10.58 0.23 -29.45
CA GLY A 198 9.77 -0.99 -29.46
C GLY A 198 10.52 -2.27 -29.10
N SER A 199 11.82 -2.18 -28.80
CA SER A 199 12.57 -3.36 -28.36
C SER A 199 12.18 -3.83 -26.96
N THR A 200 12.27 -5.14 -26.76
CA THR A 200 11.92 -5.81 -25.51
C THR A 200 12.96 -5.52 -24.42
N VAL A 201 12.49 -5.13 -23.25
CA VAL A 201 13.35 -5.03 -22.05
C VAL A 201 13.19 -6.31 -21.23
N TRP A 202 14.28 -7.04 -21.05
CA TRP A 202 14.27 -8.28 -20.29
C TRP A 202 14.61 -8.03 -18.81
N PHE A 203 13.84 -8.64 -17.92
CA PHE A 203 14.27 -8.90 -16.56
C PHE A 203 15.13 -10.16 -16.51
N THR A 204 16.32 -10.05 -15.93
CA THR A 204 17.30 -11.14 -15.85
C THR A 204 17.57 -11.56 -14.41
N ASP A 205 18.43 -12.54 -14.20
CA ASP A 205 19.03 -12.89 -12.90
C ASP A 205 19.57 -11.69 -12.08
N ARG A 206 19.97 -10.61 -12.74
CA ARG A 206 20.41 -9.34 -12.15
C ARG A 206 19.25 -8.35 -11.95
N THR A 207 18.04 -8.85 -11.80
CA THR A 207 16.85 -8.06 -11.52
C THR A 207 16.23 -8.51 -10.21
N ARG A 208 16.23 -7.60 -9.23
CA ARG A 208 15.60 -7.80 -7.92
C ARG A 208 14.67 -6.63 -7.60
N PHE A 209 13.44 -6.95 -7.24
CA PHE A 209 12.44 -5.98 -6.80
C PHE A 209 11.85 -6.37 -5.44
N TYR A 210 12.02 -5.49 -4.45
CA TYR A 210 11.47 -5.64 -3.10
C TYR A 210 10.22 -4.78 -2.90
N GLY A 211 9.26 -4.83 -3.83
CA GLY A 211 7.99 -4.14 -3.70
C GLY A 211 7.07 -4.34 -4.91
N PRO A 212 5.90 -3.68 -4.93
CA PRO A 212 4.86 -3.92 -5.92
C PRO A 212 5.31 -3.56 -7.34
N VAL A 213 5.10 -4.48 -8.28
CA VAL A 213 5.45 -4.30 -9.70
C VAL A 213 4.20 -4.42 -10.57
N HIS A 214 3.99 -3.46 -11.46
CA HIS A 214 2.84 -3.44 -12.38
C HIS A 214 3.23 -3.03 -13.80
N THR A 215 2.63 -3.67 -14.79
CA THR A 215 2.61 -3.17 -16.17
C THR A 215 1.21 -3.20 -16.79
N ASN A 216 0.87 -2.16 -17.56
CA ASN A 216 -0.29 -2.21 -18.46
C ASN A 216 -0.01 -3.01 -19.75
N GLY A 217 1.25 -3.39 -19.97
CA GLY A 217 1.70 -4.19 -21.12
C GLY A 217 1.92 -5.66 -20.78
N GLU A 218 2.95 -6.25 -21.40
CA GLU A 218 3.38 -7.63 -21.21
C GLU A 218 4.83 -7.64 -20.69
N PHE A 219 5.09 -8.34 -19.59
CA PHE A 219 6.47 -8.49 -19.08
C PHE A 219 7.27 -9.51 -19.89
N ALA A 220 8.60 -9.31 -19.90
CA ALA A 220 9.56 -10.21 -20.50
C ALA A 220 10.61 -10.68 -19.49
N PHE A 221 10.72 -12.00 -19.30
CA PHE A 221 11.58 -12.64 -18.31
C PHE A 221 12.64 -13.50 -19.00
N ALA A 222 13.87 -13.41 -18.50
CA ALA A 222 15.01 -14.23 -18.91
C ALA A 222 15.68 -14.80 -17.66
N TYR A 223 16.02 -16.09 -17.64
CA TYR A 223 16.69 -16.71 -16.49
C TYR A 223 15.87 -16.61 -15.19
N THR A 224 16.43 -16.08 -14.10
CA THR A 224 15.87 -16.17 -12.74
C THR A 224 15.71 -14.81 -12.04
N PRO A 225 14.99 -13.83 -12.61
CA PRO A 225 14.71 -12.56 -11.93
C PRO A 225 13.87 -12.80 -10.67
N GLN A 226 13.99 -11.91 -9.69
CA GLN A 226 13.41 -12.09 -8.35
C GLN A 226 12.48 -10.94 -7.97
N PHE A 227 11.26 -11.29 -7.57
CA PHE A 227 10.21 -10.35 -7.14
C PHE A 227 9.67 -10.79 -5.79
N PHE A 228 9.80 -9.91 -4.78
CA PHE A 228 9.49 -10.22 -3.39
C PHE A 228 8.11 -9.70 -2.92
N ASP A 229 7.40 -8.95 -3.76
CA ASP A 229 6.01 -8.53 -3.54
C ASP A 229 5.18 -8.84 -4.80
N ILE A 230 3.93 -8.40 -4.82
CA ILE A 230 2.98 -8.70 -5.88
C ILE A 230 3.44 -8.19 -7.25
N VAL A 231 3.36 -9.05 -8.26
CA VAL A 231 3.60 -8.69 -9.66
C VAL A 231 2.28 -8.78 -10.42
N THR A 232 1.97 -7.72 -11.17
CA THR A 232 0.71 -7.63 -11.92
C THR A 232 0.95 -7.17 -13.36
N SER A 233 0.26 -7.78 -14.31
CA SER A 233 0.31 -7.45 -15.73
C SER A 233 -1.10 -7.40 -16.30
N SER A 234 -1.37 -6.43 -17.16
CA SER A 234 -2.63 -6.39 -17.90
C SER A 234 -2.68 -7.41 -19.04
N ALA A 235 -1.53 -7.87 -19.55
CA ALA A 235 -1.50 -8.96 -20.52
C ALA A 235 -1.88 -10.30 -19.87
N ALA A 236 -2.55 -11.17 -20.64
CA ALA A 236 -2.89 -12.54 -20.25
C ALA A 236 -1.68 -13.51 -20.31
N THR A 237 -0.57 -13.06 -20.89
CA THR A 237 0.65 -13.83 -21.15
C THR A 237 1.90 -13.06 -20.70
N ALA A 238 3.04 -13.75 -20.73
CA ALA A 238 4.37 -13.16 -20.58
C ALA A 238 5.34 -13.74 -21.61
N MET A 239 6.38 -12.96 -21.94
CA MET A 239 7.47 -13.39 -22.81
C MET A 239 8.58 -14.05 -21.99
N PHE A 240 9.11 -15.16 -22.50
CA PHE A 240 10.24 -15.89 -21.92
C PHE A 240 11.36 -15.98 -22.94
N TYR A 241 12.59 -15.62 -22.53
CA TYR A 241 13.73 -15.45 -23.43
C TYR A 241 14.15 -16.74 -24.14
N ASN A 242 14.11 -17.87 -23.42
CA ASN A 242 14.29 -19.22 -23.93
C ASN A 242 15.54 -19.36 -24.80
N ARG A 243 16.69 -18.97 -24.24
CA ARG A 243 18.00 -18.97 -24.93
C ARG A 243 18.01 -18.18 -26.24
N GLY A 244 17.30 -17.05 -26.27
CA GLY A 244 17.14 -16.19 -27.45
C GLY A 244 16.03 -16.61 -28.41
N ARG A 245 15.38 -17.77 -28.20
CA ARG A 245 14.22 -18.24 -28.97
C ARG A 245 12.93 -17.94 -28.22
N THR A 246 12.61 -16.65 -28.15
CA THR A 246 11.50 -16.12 -27.35
C THR A 246 10.20 -16.92 -27.53
N VAL A 247 9.56 -17.27 -26.41
CA VAL A 247 8.23 -17.87 -26.37
C VAL A 247 7.28 -17.01 -25.55
N ARG A 248 5.99 -16.99 -25.92
CA ARG A 248 4.94 -16.28 -25.19
C ARG A 248 4.00 -17.31 -24.57
N LEU A 249 3.83 -17.26 -23.25
CA LEU A 249 3.06 -18.28 -22.50
C LEU A 249 2.13 -17.62 -21.49
N SER A 250 0.96 -18.24 -21.25
CA SER A 250 0.11 -17.95 -20.08
C SER A 250 0.60 -18.74 -18.88
N ALA A 251 1.85 -18.52 -18.49
CA ALA A 251 2.52 -19.24 -17.42
C ALA A 251 3.39 -18.30 -16.59
N ASP A 252 3.70 -18.73 -15.37
CA ASP A 252 4.60 -17.99 -14.48
C ASP A 252 6.08 -18.29 -14.80
N ARG A 253 6.37 -19.39 -15.51
CA ARG A 253 7.73 -19.86 -15.79
C ARG A 253 7.81 -20.70 -17.07
N ASN A 254 9.01 -20.77 -17.65
CA ASN A 254 9.40 -21.62 -18.77
C ASN A 254 10.66 -22.44 -18.41
N PRO A 255 10.53 -23.49 -17.57
CA PRO A 255 11.67 -24.30 -17.15
C PRO A 255 12.27 -25.11 -18.32
N PRO A 256 13.58 -25.39 -18.29
CA PRO A 256 14.52 -24.97 -17.25
C PRO A 256 15.11 -23.57 -17.48
N ASN A 257 14.79 -22.92 -18.60
CA ASN A 257 15.56 -21.77 -19.10
C ASN A 257 15.21 -20.44 -18.41
N ASP A 258 13.92 -20.20 -18.16
CA ASP A 258 13.43 -18.95 -17.58
C ASP A 258 12.48 -19.26 -16.43
N VAL A 259 12.98 -19.15 -15.20
CA VAL A 259 12.28 -19.52 -13.97
C VAL A 259 12.31 -18.32 -13.02
N PRO A 260 11.51 -17.27 -13.30
CA PRO A 260 11.39 -16.13 -12.40
C PRO A 260 10.83 -16.55 -11.04
N PHE A 261 11.26 -15.87 -9.98
CA PHE A 261 10.76 -16.07 -8.63
C PHE A 261 9.75 -14.99 -8.25
N PHE A 262 8.53 -15.40 -7.88
CA PHE A 262 7.45 -14.51 -7.44
C PHE A 262 6.99 -14.89 -6.03
N ALA A 263 7.44 -14.16 -5.01
CA ALA A 263 7.12 -14.47 -3.62
C ALA A 263 5.61 -14.33 -3.29
N GLN A 264 4.93 -13.38 -3.93
CA GLN A 264 3.49 -13.10 -3.75
C GLN A 264 2.66 -13.40 -5.00
N GLY A 265 3.24 -14.12 -5.98
CA GLY A 265 2.60 -14.50 -7.23
C GLY A 265 2.64 -13.45 -8.33
N PHE A 266 2.27 -13.90 -9.54
CA PHE A 266 2.21 -13.09 -10.75
C PHE A 266 0.78 -13.12 -11.34
N ILE A 267 0.05 -12.03 -11.16
CA ILE A 267 -1.33 -11.89 -11.64
C ILE A 267 -1.32 -11.33 -13.07
N ARG A 268 -1.90 -12.07 -14.00
CA ARG A 268 -2.12 -11.66 -15.40
C ARG A 268 -3.57 -11.24 -15.62
N GLY A 269 -3.82 -10.42 -16.64
CA GLY A 269 -5.16 -9.87 -16.92
C GLY A 269 -5.64 -8.84 -15.90
N ALA A 270 -4.73 -8.19 -15.15
CA ALA A 270 -5.08 -7.12 -14.23
C ALA A 270 -5.63 -5.89 -14.98
N SER A 271 -6.47 -5.09 -14.33
CA SER A 271 -6.99 -3.86 -14.94
C SER A 271 -5.89 -2.82 -15.12
N LYS A 272 -5.86 -2.20 -16.30
CA LYS A 272 -4.94 -1.11 -16.63
C LYS A 272 -5.08 0.07 -15.67
N ILE A 273 -3.96 0.72 -15.37
CA ILE A 273 -3.87 1.95 -14.59
C ILE A 273 -3.45 3.07 -15.52
N ASP A 274 -4.33 4.03 -15.79
CA ASP A 274 -3.95 5.15 -16.64
C ASP A 274 -2.91 6.03 -15.95
N LEU A 275 -1.79 6.29 -16.64
CA LEU A 275 -0.85 7.34 -16.25
C LEU A 275 -1.59 8.68 -16.13
N PRO A 276 -1.13 9.57 -15.23
CA PRO A 276 -1.84 10.80 -15.00
C PRO A 276 -1.76 11.65 -16.28
N PRO A 277 -2.85 12.35 -16.65
CA PRO A 277 -2.76 13.36 -17.69
C PRO A 277 -1.74 14.43 -17.27
N THR A 278 -1.24 15.21 -18.24
CA THR A 278 -0.44 16.38 -17.92
C THR A 278 -1.26 17.34 -17.05
N THR A 279 -0.89 17.45 -15.77
CA THR A 279 -1.52 18.39 -14.83
C THR A 279 -0.56 19.53 -14.52
N TYR A 280 -1.08 20.73 -14.37
CA TYR A 280 -0.31 21.93 -14.03
C TYR A 280 -0.11 22.11 -12.52
N THR A 281 -0.53 21.13 -11.71
CA THR A 281 -0.45 21.16 -10.25
C THR A 281 0.95 21.50 -9.75
N GLN A 282 1.99 20.84 -10.27
CA GLN A 282 3.37 21.08 -9.82
C GLN A 282 3.88 22.46 -10.27
N LEU A 283 3.46 22.95 -11.44
CA LEU A 283 3.78 24.29 -11.91
C LEU A 283 3.13 25.35 -11.01
N TYR A 284 1.83 25.26 -10.75
CA TYR A 284 1.14 26.20 -9.87
C TYR A 284 1.65 26.13 -8.44
N ALA A 285 1.88 24.93 -7.90
CA ALA A 285 2.49 24.77 -6.58
C ALA A 285 3.88 25.44 -6.51
N ALA A 286 4.66 25.41 -7.59
CA ALA A 286 5.92 26.15 -7.62
C ALA A 286 5.72 27.68 -7.64
N LEU A 287 4.69 28.18 -8.34
CA LEU A 287 4.48 29.62 -8.54
C LEU A 287 3.93 30.37 -7.31
N SER A 288 3.03 29.75 -6.53
CA SER A 288 2.37 30.43 -5.40
C SER A 288 1.72 29.44 -4.43
N TYR A 289 1.29 29.95 -3.27
CA TYR A 289 0.35 29.25 -2.40
C TYR A 289 -1.08 29.27 -2.97
N PHE A 290 -1.76 28.13 -2.94
CA PHE A 290 -3.17 27.97 -3.31
C PHE A 290 -3.92 27.38 -2.12
N PRO A 291 -4.88 28.10 -1.51
CA PRO A 291 -5.64 27.60 -0.36
C PRO A 291 -6.34 26.27 -0.65
N GLY A 292 -6.21 25.30 0.26
CA GLY A 292 -6.76 23.94 0.09
C GLY A 292 -6.14 23.16 -1.07
N ASP A 293 -4.99 23.62 -1.58
CA ASP A 293 -4.33 23.11 -2.78
C ASP A 293 -5.28 23.05 -3.99
N VAL A 294 -6.21 24.00 -4.11
CA VAL A 294 -7.12 24.08 -5.27
C VAL A 294 -6.39 24.72 -6.45
N PHE A 295 -5.86 23.89 -7.34
CA PHE A 295 -5.08 24.35 -8.49
C PHE A 295 -5.96 24.57 -9.74
N PRO A 296 -5.62 25.56 -10.58
CA PRO A 296 -6.21 25.67 -11.90
C PRO A 296 -5.88 24.44 -12.77
N THR A 297 -6.84 24.01 -13.58
CA THR A 297 -6.71 22.84 -14.47
C THR A 297 -6.16 23.18 -15.86
N TYR A 298 -5.93 24.47 -16.15
CA TYR A 298 -5.45 24.96 -17.43
C TYR A 298 -3.98 25.38 -17.38
N SER A 299 -3.30 25.31 -18.53
CA SER A 299 -1.92 25.79 -18.67
C SER A 299 -1.86 27.29 -18.39
N PRO A 300 -1.03 27.78 -17.45
CA PRO A 300 -0.87 29.21 -17.28
C PRO A 300 -0.24 29.83 -18.53
N THR A 301 -0.74 31.00 -18.94
CA THR A 301 -0.11 31.81 -19.99
C THR A 301 1.16 32.47 -19.46
N TYR A 302 2.03 32.96 -20.36
CA TYR A 302 3.21 33.71 -19.94
C TYR A 302 2.87 34.96 -19.11
N SER A 303 1.76 35.64 -19.41
CA SER A 303 1.29 36.78 -18.60
C SER A 303 0.96 36.38 -17.16
N ILE A 304 0.32 35.23 -16.96
CA ILE A 304 0.03 34.68 -15.64
C ILE A 304 1.33 34.31 -14.91
N ILE A 305 2.24 33.59 -15.58
CA ILE A 305 3.52 33.20 -14.98
C ILE A 305 4.29 34.46 -14.55
N ARG A 306 4.46 35.45 -15.44
CA ARG A 306 5.17 36.69 -15.14
C ARG A 306 4.59 37.44 -13.94
N SER A 307 3.26 37.46 -13.80
CA SER A 307 2.59 38.04 -12.64
C SER A 307 3.06 37.38 -11.32
N TYR A 308 3.05 36.04 -11.25
CA TYR A 308 3.55 35.31 -10.08
C TYR A 308 5.05 35.49 -9.84
N LEU A 309 5.83 35.68 -10.91
CA LEU A 309 7.27 35.93 -10.83
C LEU A 309 7.64 37.38 -10.52
N GLY A 310 6.67 38.27 -10.28
CA GLY A 310 6.92 39.70 -10.00
C GLY A 310 7.52 40.47 -11.20
N LEU A 311 7.31 39.96 -12.42
CA LEU A 311 7.80 40.57 -13.66
C LEU A 311 6.72 41.45 -14.30
N PRO A 312 7.10 42.43 -15.16
CA PRO A 312 6.14 43.18 -15.97
C PRO A 312 5.25 42.23 -16.77
N VAL A 313 3.93 42.35 -16.62
CA VAL A 313 2.95 41.45 -17.25
C VAL A 313 2.89 41.69 -18.76
N ASN A 314 3.24 40.67 -19.53
CA ASN A 314 3.12 40.63 -20.99
C ASN A 314 3.10 39.16 -21.48
N ASN A 315 2.98 38.95 -22.79
CA ASN A 315 2.89 37.61 -23.37
C ASN A 315 4.24 37.02 -23.82
N ASN A 316 5.37 37.60 -23.42
CA ASN A 316 6.69 37.03 -23.70
C ASN A 316 7.09 36.03 -22.61
N PRO A 317 7.84 34.95 -22.93
CA PRO A 317 8.36 34.05 -21.92
C PRO A 317 9.15 34.82 -20.84
N PRO A 318 9.10 34.40 -19.56
CA PRO A 318 10.01 34.94 -18.54
C PRO A 318 11.47 34.75 -19.00
N PRO A 319 12.38 35.67 -18.65
CA PRO A 319 13.81 35.46 -18.83
C PRO A 319 14.30 34.21 -18.10
N ASP A 320 15.36 33.62 -18.61
CA ASP A 320 16.10 32.55 -17.94
C ASP A 320 16.61 33.01 -16.56
N GLY A 321 16.45 32.17 -15.54
CA GLY A 321 16.81 32.52 -14.17
C GLY A 321 16.12 31.68 -13.10
N VAL A 322 16.57 31.86 -11.86
CA VAL A 322 15.94 31.28 -10.67
C VAL A 322 15.12 32.36 -9.96
N TYR A 323 13.83 32.10 -9.77
CA TYR A 323 12.89 33.07 -9.21
C TYR A 323 12.56 32.70 -7.76
N THR A 324 13.03 33.53 -6.83
CA THR A 324 12.89 33.29 -5.39
C THR A 324 11.63 33.91 -4.79
N ILE A 325 11.01 34.85 -5.49
CA ILE A 325 9.75 35.52 -5.07
C ILE A 325 8.61 34.53 -4.87
N THR A 326 8.62 33.40 -5.61
CA THR A 326 7.62 32.35 -5.47
C THR A 326 7.61 31.72 -4.07
N ILE A 327 8.77 31.64 -3.40
CA ILE A 327 8.88 31.19 -2.00
C ILE A 327 8.18 32.20 -1.08
N ALA A 328 8.39 33.50 -1.30
CA ALA A 328 7.72 34.54 -0.51
C ALA A 328 6.18 34.47 -0.66
N ASN A 329 5.71 34.12 -1.87
CA ASN A 329 4.29 33.86 -2.15
C ASN A 329 3.77 32.54 -1.53
N GLY A 330 4.63 31.75 -0.89
CA GLY A 330 4.30 30.44 -0.31
C GLY A 330 4.25 29.28 -1.29
N GLY A 331 4.80 29.47 -2.49
CA GLY A 331 5.05 28.41 -3.45
C GLY A 331 6.38 27.69 -3.22
N GLY A 332 6.88 27.12 -4.31
CA GLY A 332 8.17 26.42 -4.36
C GLY A 332 9.27 27.28 -4.97
N ILE A 333 10.30 26.62 -5.50
CA ILE A 333 11.37 27.24 -6.29
C ILE A 333 11.01 27.08 -7.78
N TYR A 334 10.91 28.19 -8.51
CA TYR A 334 10.71 28.18 -9.96
C TYR A 334 12.00 28.57 -10.68
N VAL A 335 12.38 27.77 -11.68
CA VAL A 335 13.54 28.01 -12.54
C VAL A 335 13.09 28.06 -13.99
N LYS A 336 13.49 29.09 -14.72
CA LYS A 336 13.33 29.19 -16.17
C LYS A 336 14.65 28.86 -16.86
N GLY A 337 14.59 27.96 -17.84
CA GLY A 337 15.75 27.49 -18.58
C GLY A 337 16.38 26.24 -17.93
N ASP A 338 17.39 25.70 -18.61
CA ASP A 338 18.08 24.50 -18.16
C ASP A 338 18.92 24.75 -16.90
N ALA A 339 18.91 23.79 -15.97
CA ALA A 339 19.57 23.93 -14.68
C ALA A 339 20.25 22.63 -14.21
N SER A 340 21.22 22.78 -13.32
CA SER A 340 21.75 21.68 -12.51
C SER A 340 21.42 21.90 -11.04
N ILE A 341 21.24 20.80 -10.29
CA ILE A 341 20.81 20.80 -8.89
C ILE A 341 21.71 19.86 -8.09
N GLU A 342 22.25 20.34 -6.97
CA GLU A 342 22.99 19.55 -6.00
C GLU A 342 22.42 19.75 -4.60
N PHE A 343 22.06 18.65 -3.94
CA PHE A 343 21.58 18.64 -2.57
C PHE A 343 22.71 18.34 -1.60
N GLY A 344 22.78 19.06 -0.48
CA GLY A 344 23.80 18.86 0.56
C GLY A 344 23.42 19.60 1.82
N LYS A 345 24.20 19.55 2.89
CA LYS A 345 23.86 20.25 4.13
C LYS A 345 24.88 21.31 4.48
N ASP A 346 24.46 22.33 5.22
CA ASP A 346 25.39 23.28 5.80
C ASP A 346 26.07 22.70 7.06
N SER A 347 26.99 23.47 7.65
CA SER A 347 27.68 23.07 8.88
C SER A 347 26.76 22.91 10.09
N SER A 348 25.56 23.49 10.05
CA SER A 348 24.53 23.38 11.09
C SER A 348 23.57 22.20 10.81
N GLY A 349 23.78 21.45 9.73
CA GLY A 349 22.92 20.33 9.34
C GLY A 349 21.63 20.75 8.64
N ARG A 350 21.46 22.02 8.28
CA ARG A 350 20.29 22.51 7.53
C ARG A 350 20.39 22.12 6.07
N ALA A 351 19.24 22.01 5.42
CA ALA A 351 19.17 21.65 4.01
C ALA A 351 19.75 22.75 3.11
N VAL A 352 20.61 22.33 2.16
CA VAL A 352 21.21 23.20 1.16
C VAL A 352 20.89 22.68 -0.24
N TYR A 353 20.34 23.55 -1.08
CA TYR A 353 20.10 23.29 -2.50
C TYR A 353 20.96 24.23 -3.32
N THR A 354 21.89 23.68 -4.10
CA THR A 354 22.71 24.45 -5.03
C THR A 354 22.13 24.29 -6.42
N ILE A 355 21.60 25.39 -6.97
CA ILE A 355 20.97 25.42 -8.30
C ILE A 355 21.81 26.32 -9.20
N ALA A 356 22.38 25.78 -10.27
CA ALA A 356 23.06 26.56 -11.28
C ALA A 356 22.20 26.68 -12.55
N GLN A 357 22.00 27.90 -13.00
CA GLN A 357 21.25 28.26 -14.21
C GLN A 357 22.06 29.32 -14.97
N GLY A 358 22.43 29.02 -16.21
CA GLY A 358 23.38 29.84 -16.96
C GLY A 358 24.71 30.01 -16.20
N ASN A 359 25.17 31.25 -16.08
CA ASN A 359 26.41 31.59 -15.35
C ASN A 359 26.19 31.82 -13.84
N ASN A 360 24.95 31.74 -13.37
CA ASN A 360 24.60 32.05 -11.99
C ASN A 360 24.41 30.78 -11.18
N THR A 361 24.95 30.77 -9.95
CA THR A 361 24.72 29.71 -8.96
C THR A 361 24.00 30.29 -7.75
N TYR A 362 22.90 29.66 -7.40
CA TYR A 362 22.03 30.02 -6.29
C TYR A 362 22.17 28.94 -5.21
N VAL A 363 22.58 29.32 -4.01
CA VAL A 363 22.69 28.41 -2.86
C VAL A 363 21.56 28.73 -1.88
N PHE A 364 20.55 27.88 -1.84
CA PHE A 364 19.43 27.95 -0.91
C PHE A 364 19.82 27.23 0.38
N THR A 365 19.66 27.86 1.54
CA THR A 365 19.74 27.22 2.85
C THR A 365 18.37 27.32 3.52
N ILE A 366 17.77 26.17 3.82
CA ILE A 366 16.41 26.08 4.37
C ILE A 366 16.48 25.95 5.88
N ASP A 367 15.88 26.91 6.57
CA ASP A 367 15.80 26.98 8.02
C ASP A 367 14.35 26.69 8.43
N SER A 368 14.02 25.40 8.48
CA SER A 368 12.70 24.88 8.83
C SER A 368 12.24 25.35 10.22
N GLU A 369 13.17 25.47 11.16
CA GLU A 369 12.90 25.85 12.56
C GLU A 369 12.44 27.30 12.68
N ASN A 370 13.09 28.21 11.95
CA ASN A 370 12.76 29.64 11.98
C ASN A 370 11.84 30.08 10.84
N ASN A 371 11.36 29.13 10.04
CA ASN A 371 10.57 29.36 8.82
C ASN A 371 11.24 30.40 7.89
N LYS A 372 12.53 30.20 7.59
CA LYS A 372 13.32 31.12 6.76
C LYS A 372 14.07 30.38 5.65
N THR A 373 14.31 31.10 4.55
CA THR A 373 15.19 30.65 3.47
C THR A 373 16.25 31.71 3.21
N TYR A 374 17.51 31.29 3.19
CA TYR A 374 18.63 32.14 2.79
C TYR A 374 19.05 31.77 1.37
N VAL A 375 19.12 32.73 0.45
CA VAL A 375 19.54 32.50 -0.93
C VAL A 375 20.79 33.30 -1.22
N LYS A 376 21.92 32.60 -1.36
CA LYS A 376 23.20 33.22 -1.72
C LYS A 376 23.41 33.19 -3.23
N ILE A 377 23.76 34.34 -3.81
CA ILE A 377 24.07 34.52 -5.23
C ILE A 377 25.32 35.39 -5.32
N GLY A 378 26.46 34.81 -5.72
CA GLY A 378 27.75 35.48 -5.61
C GLY A 378 28.04 35.90 -4.16
N ASN A 379 28.25 37.20 -3.93
CA ASN A 379 28.47 37.77 -2.60
C ASN A 379 27.19 38.25 -1.91
N ASN A 380 26.05 38.25 -2.60
CA ASN A 380 24.78 38.74 -2.07
C ASN A 380 24.02 37.59 -1.40
N THR A 381 23.32 37.90 -0.30
CA THR A 381 22.41 36.96 0.37
C THR A 381 21.03 37.59 0.52
N ILE A 382 20.01 36.93 0.01
CA ILE A 382 18.60 37.29 0.15
C ILE A 382 18.03 36.47 1.31
N VAL A 383 17.29 37.12 2.21
CA VAL A 383 16.56 36.46 3.29
C VAL A 383 15.07 36.49 2.98
N ILE A 384 14.43 35.32 3.01
CA ILE A 384 13.00 35.15 2.78
C ILE A 384 12.38 34.58 4.06
N ASN A 385 11.37 35.25 4.61
CA ASN A 385 10.67 34.83 5.84
C ASN A 385 9.65 33.71 5.58
N LYS A 386 10.06 32.69 4.82
CA LYS A 386 9.27 31.50 4.52
C LYS A 386 10.18 30.37 4.02
N VAL A 387 9.76 29.12 4.23
CA VAL A 387 10.35 27.94 3.55
C VAL A 387 9.57 27.59 2.27
N PRO A 388 10.24 27.05 1.23
CA PRO A 388 9.54 26.54 0.05
C PRO A 388 8.62 25.37 0.41
N ASN A 389 7.53 25.20 -0.34
CA ASN A 389 6.56 24.12 -0.12
C ASN A 389 7.03 22.70 -0.54
N GLY A 390 8.34 22.53 -0.77
CA GLY A 390 8.95 21.28 -1.23
C GLY A 390 8.92 21.06 -2.74
N VAL A 391 8.36 21.98 -3.53
CA VAL A 391 8.40 21.88 -5.01
C VAL A 391 9.59 22.66 -5.56
N ILE A 392 10.36 22.01 -6.44
CA ILE A 392 11.34 22.67 -7.31
C ILE A 392 10.92 22.39 -8.75
N TYR A 393 10.50 23.42 -9.48
CA TYR A 393 10.05 23.29 -10.86
C TYR A 393 11.02 23.98 -11.81
N VAL A 394 11.56 23.23 -12.76
CA VAL A 394 12.46 23.69 -13.81
C VAL A 394 11.71 23.66 -15.14
N ASP A 395 11.38 24.84 -15.66
CA ASP A 395 10.83 25.05 -17.00
C ASP A 395 11.94 24.94 -18.06
N GLY A 396 12.47 23.72 -18.19
CA GLY A 396 13.63 23.34 -18.99
C GLY A 396 14.05 21.90 -18.70
N ASN A 397 15.31 21.58 -18.99
CA ASN A 397 15.96 20.33 -18.58
C ASN A 397 16.67 20.50 -17.23
N ILE A 398 16.66 19.43 -16.43
CA ILE A 398 17.59 19.27 -15.32
C ILE A 398 18.78 18.47 -15.85
N THR A 399 19.85 19.17 -16.19
CA THR A 399 21.04 18.59 -16.86
C THR A 399 21.90 17.76 -15.92
N SER A 400 21.78 17.98 -14.61
CA SER A 400 22.44 17.19 -13.57
C SER A 400 21.68 17.29 -12.25
N ILE A 401 21.42 16.16 -11.60
CA ILE A 401 20.91 16.08 -10.24
C ILE A 401 21.68 15.03 -9.42
N LYS A 402 22.07 15.38 -8.19
CA LYS A 402 22.86 14.53 -7.27
C LYS A 402 22.81 15.06 -5.83
N GLY A 403 23.32 14.26 -4.88
CA GLY A 403 23.63 14.71 -3.53
C GLY A 403 22.80 14.06 -2.43
N LEU A 404 22.67 14.75 -1.29
CA LEU A 404 22.07 14.26 -0.06
C LEU A 404 20.75 15.00 0.24
N ILE A 405 19.64 14.26 0.30
CA ILE A 405 18.34 14.76 0.78
C ILE A 405 18.30 14.66 2.30
N GLN A 406 18.17 15.79 2.97
CA GLN A 406 18.30 15.92 4.42
C GLN A 406 17.08 15.39 5.13
N LYS A 407 17.29 14.89 6.35
CA LYS A 407 16.32 14.09 7.13
C LYS A 407 14.94 14.73 7.29
N ASP A 408 14.84 16.06 7.26
CA ASP A 408 13.63 16.85 7.48
C ASP A 408 12.95 17.32 6.18
N GLN A 409 13.47 16.96 5.01
CA GLN A 409 13.03 17.53 3.72
C GLN A 409 12.12 16.61 2.91
N ARG A 410 11.00 17.14 2.44
CA ARG A 410 10.11 16.45 1.50
C ARG A 410 10.13 17.22 0.18
N LEU A 411 10.59 16.57 -0.89
CA LEU A 411 10.87 17.25 -2.16
C LEU A 411 10.21 16.56 -3.35
N SER A 412 9.61 17.37 -4.22
CA SER A 412 9.27 17.01 -5.59
C SER A 412 10.03 17.94 -6.52
N VAL A 413 10.90 17.36 -7.34
CA VAL A 413 11.71 18.07 -8.33
C VAL A 413 11.18 17.71 -9.71
N ILE A 414 10.78 18.75 -10.45
CA ILE A 414 10.10 18.61 -11.72
C ILE A 414 10.93 19.28 -12.79
N ALA A 415 11.16 18.58 -13.90
CA ALA A 415 11.59 19.19 -15.15
C ALA A 415 10.42 19.16 -16.12
N ALA A 416 10.20 20.27 -16.83
CA ALA A 416 9.27 20.30 -17.95
C ALA A 416 9.68 19.27 -19.02
N ASN A 417 10.98 19.06 -19.20
CA ASN A 417 11.56 18.14 -20.18
C ASN A 417 12.26 16.96 -19.48
N THR A 418 13.58 16.88 -19.58
CA THR A 418 14.40 15.73 -19.16
C THR A 418 15.10 15.98 -17.83
N ILE A 419 15.32 14.92 -17.05
CA ILE A 419 16.17 14.92 -15.84
C ILE A 419 17.34 13.96 -16.07
N THR A 420 18.57 14.38 -15.74
CA THR A 420 19.75 13.51 -15.76
C THR A 420 20.33 13.36 -14.35
N ILE A 421 20.32 12.14 -13.82
CA ILE A 421 20.95 11.77 -12.55
C ILE A 421 22.43 11.45 -12.83
N THR A 422 23.34 12.26 -12.28
CA THR A 422 24.78 12.24 -12.65
C THR A 422 25.68 11.63 -11.58
N ASN A 423 25.19 11.45 -10.36
CA ASN A 423 25.90 10.78 -9.27
C ASN A 423 24.89 10.17 -8.28
N ASN A 424 25.37 9.67 -7.16
CA ASN A 424 24.54 9.23 -6.05
C ASN A 424 23.56 10.33 -5.63
N LEU A 425 22.36 9.90 -5.31
CA LEU A 425 21.28 10.74 -4.82
C LEU A 425 20.66 9.99 -3.65
N VAL A 426 20.97 10.36 -2.41
CA VAL A 426 20.70 9.53 -1.24
C VAL A 426 19.93 10.29 -0.17
N TYR A 427 19.18 9.55 0.64
CA TYR A 427 18.54 10.07 1.85
C TYR A 427 19.52 10.10 3.00
N GLU A 428 19.46 11.14 3.83
CA GLU A 428 20.22 11.23 5.07
C GLU A 428 19.72 10.25 6.12
N ASP A 429 18.40 10.07 6.21
CA ASP A 429 17.75 9.10 7.09
C ASP A 429 17.08 8.01 6.25
N ASP A 430 17.62 6.79 6.29
CA ASP A 430 17.18 5.69 5.44
C ASP A 430 15.89 5.04 5.98
N PRO A 431 14.77 5.08 5.24
CA PRO A 431 13.50 4.53 5.69
C PRO A 431 13.49 3.01 5.87
N ARG A 432 14.50 2.29 5.35
CA ARG A 432 14.67 0.85 5.61
C ARG A 432 15.11 0.58 7.06
N ASN A 433 15.83 1.53 7.65
CA ASN A 433 16.34 1.45 9.01
C ASN A 433 15.47 2.26 9.99
N ASN A 434 14.92 3.39 9.53
CA ASN A 434 14.01 4.24 10.29
C ASN A 434 12.67 4.41 9.54
N PRO A 435 11.64 3.59 9.82
CA PRO A 435 10.32 3.72 9.19
C PRO A 435 9.64 5.08 9.41
N ASN A 436 10.08 5.86 10.40
CA ASN A 436 9.58 7.19 10.71
C ASN A 436 10.40 8.34 10.07
N ALA A 437 11.38 8.02 9.22
CA ALA A 437 12.13 9.03 8.48
C ALA A 437 11.16 10.00 7.79
N ILE A 438 11.53 11.28 7.68
CA ILE A 438 10.70 12.29 7.00
C ILE A 438 11.17 12.45 5.56
N ASN A 439 12.48 12.35 5.30
CA ASN A 439 12.99 12.61 3.96
C ASN A 439 12.34 11.77 2.86
N VAL A 440 11.99 12.43 1.77
CA VAL A 440 11.43 11.77 0.57
C VAL A 440 11.67 12.64 -0.65
N LEU A 441 12.01 12.00 -1.77
CA LEU A 441 12.25 12.64 -3.05
C LEU A 441 11.35 12.05 -4.15
N GLY A 442 10.71 12.93 -4.91
CA GLY A 442 10.09 12.62 -6.18
C GLY A 442 10.82 13.35 -7.30
N LEU A 443 11.18 12.64 -8.37
CA LEU A 443 11.67 13.22 -9.62
C LEU A 443 10.61 13.04 -10.69
N LEU A 444 10.20 14.12 -11.35
CA LEU A 444 9.18 14.09 -12.39
C LEU A 444 9.67 14.79 -13.67
N ALA A 445 9.90 14.02 -14.73
CA ALA A 445 10.17 14.53 -16.08
C ALA A 445 8.85 14.59 -16.85
N GLN A 446 8.19 15.75 -16.92
CA GLN A 446 6.81 15.86 -17.41
C GLN A 446 6.65 15.41 -18.85
N ASN A 447 7.48 15.93 -19.76
CA ASN A 447 7.41 15.65 -21.19
C ASN A 447 8.64 14.90 -21.74
N GLY A 448 9.65 14.68 -20.90
CA GLY A 448 10.90 14.06 -21.30
C GLY A 448 11.22 12.77 -20.55
N ASN A 449 12.51 12.46 -20.49
CA ASN A 449 13.02 11.22 -19.92
C ASN A 449 13.70 11.47 -18.57
N ILE A 450 13.93 10.39 -17.83
CA ILE A 450 14.89 10.40 -16.72
C ILE A 450 16.07 9.51 -17.13
N TRP A 451 17.22 10.13 -17.31
CA TRP A 451 18.47 9.45 -17.63
C TRP A 451 19.27 9.17 -16.37
N ILE A 452 19.70 7.92 -16.21
CA ILE A 452 20.72 7.55 -15.22
C ILE A 452 22.07 7.58 -15.94
N ASP A 453 22.85 8.62 -15.67
CA ASP A 453 24.18 8.84 -16.26
C ASP A 453 25.23 9.06 -15.17
N THR A 454 25.24 8.16 -14.19
CA THR A 454 26.15 8.25 -13.04
C THR A 454 27.60 8.00 -13.46
N LYS A 455 28.48 8.92 -13.07
CA LYS A 455 29.89 8.95 -13.48
C LYS A 455 30.82 9.36 -12.34
N ASN A 456 32.03 8.81 -12.35
CA ASN A 456 33.15 9.29 -11.56
C ASN A 456 33.70 10.61 -12.14
N PRO A 457 34.53 11.38 -11.40
CA PRO A 457 35.15 12.60 -11.91
C PRO A 457 35.99 12.41 -13.19
N ASP A 458 36.52 11.21 -13.41
CA ASP A 458 37.27 10.83 -14.62
C ASP A 458 36.37 10.48 -15.83
N GLY A 459 35.04 10.55 -15.66
CA GLY A 459 34.04 10.26 -16.69
C GLY A 459 33.67 8.77 -16.83
N THR A 460 34.34 7.87 -16.10
CA THR A 460 33.99 6.44 -16.10
C THR A 460 32.64 6.19 -15.40
N PRO A 461 31.90 5.11 -15.76
CA PRO A 461 30.67 4.74 -15.07
C PRO A 461 30.88 4.58 -13.55
N LEU A 462 30.04 5.23 -12.76
CA LEU A 462 30.04 5.05 -11.30
C LEU A 462 29.64 3.62 -10.97
N ARG A 463 30.43 2.90 -10.19
CA ARG A 463 30.07 1.54 -9.75
C ARG A 463 28.96 1.58 -8.70
N ASP A 464 28.00 0.69 -8.85
CA ASP A 464 26.95 0.41 -7.85
C ASP A 464 26.24 1.69 -7.33
N PRO A 465 25.69 2.55 -8.23
CA PRO A 465 25.14 3.85 -7.82
C PRO A 465 23.91 3.70 -6.92
N ASN A 466 23.82 4.54 -5.89
CA ASN A 466 22.70 4.62 -4.97
C ASN A 466 21.78 5.79 -5.35
N ILE A 467 20.54 5.48 -5.67
CA ILE A 467 19.51 6.45 -6.07
C ILE A 467 18.31 6.27 -5.15
N HIS A 468 17.97 7.27 -4.37
CA HIS A 468 16.84 7.26 -3.45
C HIS A 468 15.81 8.26 -3.97
N GLY A 469 14.59 7.79 -4.18
CA GLY A 469 13.50 8.59 -4.70
C GLY A 469 12.57 7.82 -5.62
N VAL A 470 11.44 8.46 -5.92
CA VAL A 470 10.46 7.97 -6.88
C VAL A 470 10.68 8.69 -8.19
N LEU A 471 11.00 7.96 -9.25
CA LEU A 471 11.32 8.48 -10.57
C LEU A 471 10.10 8.34 -11.47
N MET A 472 9.61 9.44 -12.02
CA MET A 472 8.42 9.45 -12.86
C MET A 472 8.63 10.16 -14.20
N ALA A 473 8.35 9.44 -15.29
CA ALA A 473 8.36 9.95 -16.66
C ALA A 473 7.06 9.53 -17.37
N PRO A 474 5.92 10.23 -17.12
CA PRO A 474 4.59 9.81 -17.58
C PRO A 474 4.43 9.84 -19.10
N ASN A 475 5.29 10.56 -19.81
CA ASN A 475 5.33 10.62 -21.27
C ASN A 475 6.63 10.07 -21.87
N GLY A 476 7.56 9.60 -21.04
CA GLY A 476 8.90 9.20 -21.45
C GLY A 476 9.36 7.87 -20.88
N VAL A 477 10.68 7.74 -20.78
CA VAL A 477 11.37 6.55 -20.28
C VAL A 477 12.27 6.89 -19.09
N VAL A 478 12.39 5.96 -18.14
CA VAL A 478 13.50 5.97 -17.17
C VAL A 478 14.51 4.92 -17.61
N GLN A 479 15.73 5.34 -17.92
CA GLN A 479 16.72 4.51 -18.60
C GLN A 479 18.16 4.88 -18.22
N VAL A 480 19.06 3.90 -18.27
CA VAL A 480 20.50 4.16 -18.18
C VAL A 480 21.01 4.75 -19.50
N MET A 481 21.66 5.91 -19.43
CA MET A 481 22.27 6.51 -20.61
C MET A 481 23.38 5.59 -21.14
N ASN A 482 23.44 5.42 -22.46
CA ASN A 482 24.43 4.56 -23.12
C ASN A 482 24.43 3.10 -22.61
N TYR A 483 23.27 2.57 -22.20
CA TYR A 483 23.11 1.23 -21.62
C TYR A 483 23.74 0.10 -22.45
N ASN A 484 23.87 0.27 -23.77
CA ASN A 484 24.36 -0.72 -24.74
C ASN A 484 25.82 -0.52 -25.17
N THR A 485 26.49 0.56 -24.74
CA THR A 485 27.88 0.85 -25.10
C THR A 485 28.79 1.06 -23.90
N ARG A 486 28.24 1.41 -22.73
CA ARG A 486 29.02 1.60 -21.51
C ARG A 486 29.47 0.28 -20.89
N SER A 487 30.67 0.27 -20.30
CA SER A 487 31.19 -0.89 -19.57
C SER A 487 30.25 -1.34 -18.43
N PRO A 488 30.18 -2.65 -18.13
CA PRO A 488 29.46 -3.14 -16.96
C PRO A 488 29.95 -2.46 -15.67
N ALA A 489 29.02 -1.97 -14.85
CA ALA A 489 29.36 -1.15 -13.67
C ALA A 489 28.55 -1.52 -12.41
N GLY A 490 28.25 -2.81 -12.25
CA GLY A 490 27.51 -3.29 -11.07
C GLY A 490 26.00 -3.10 -11.20
N ASP A 491 25.30 -2.85 -10.10
CA ASP A 491 23.83 -2.74 -10.05
C ASP A 491 23.39 -1.32 -9.66
N VAL A 492 22.30 -0.82 -10.23
CA VAL A 492 21.67 0.40 -9.69
C VAL A 492 20.88 0.00 -8.44
N HIS A 493 21.25 0.57 -7.29
CA HIS A 493 20.51 0.44 -6.05
C HIS A 493 19.48 1.57 -5.94
N LEU A 494 18.22 1.25 -6.24
CA LEU A 494 17.12 2.22 -6.16
C LEU A 494 16.34 2.02 -4.85
N LEU A 495 16.19 3.05 -4.02
CA LEU A 495 15.25 3.08 -2.91
C LEU A 495 14.06 3.99 -3.23
N GLY A 496 12.92 3.40 -3.60
CA GLY A 496 11.73 4.12 -4.04
C GLY A 496 11.02 3.36 -5.16
N GLY A 497 10.95 3.96 -6.35
CA GLY A 497 10.28 3.31 -7.47
C GLY A 497 10.42 4.03 -8.81
N ILE A 498 10.08 3.33 -9.89
CA ILE A 498 10.06 3.88 -11.25
C ILE A 498 8.63 3.85 -11.80
N ILE A 499 8.16 4.96 -12.35
CA ILE A 499 6.87 5.10 -13.01
C ILE A 499 7.10 5.69 -14.39
N SER A 500 6.80 4.96 -15.46
CA SER A 500 7.08 5.46 -16.81
C SER A 500 6.07 5.03 -17.88
N LYS A 501 5.97 5.82 -18.95
CA LYS A 501 5.20 5.44 -20.15
C LYS A 501 5.79 4.19 -20.80
N ARG A 502 7.11 4.21 -20.97
CA ARG A 502 7.90 3.13 -21.55
C ARG A 502 8.99 2.72 -20.58
N TYR A 503 9.40 1.46 -20.60
CA TYR A 503 10.47 0.99 -19.72
C TYR A 503 11.82 1.00 -20.45
N GLY A 504 12.85 1.51 -19.77
CA GLY A 504 14.20 1.65 -20.34
C GLY A 504 15.11 0.50 -19.96
N ALA A 505 16.05 0.18 -20.85
CA ALA A 505 17.10 -0.78 -20.54
C ALA A 505 18.15 -0.20 -19.57
N PHE A 506 18.60 -1.02 -18.63
CA PHE A 506 19.67 -0.66 -17.69
C PHE A 506 21.04 -1.14 -18.17
N GLY A 507 21.05 -2.19 -18.99
CA GLY A 507 22.24 -2.81 -19.53
C GLY A 507 21.87 -3.85 -20.58
N THR A 508 22.89 -4.50 -21.15
CA THR A 508 22.71 -5.65 -22.05
C THR A 508 23.38 -6.88 -21.46
N PHE A 509 22.95 -8.05 -21.91
CA PHE A 509 23.49 -9.33 -21.48
C PHE A 509 23.67 -10.25 -22.69
N THR A 510 24.46 -11.30 -22.51
CA THR A 510 24.58 -12.43 -23.44
C THR A 510 24.40 -13.73 -22.65
N THR A 511 24.33 -14.85 -23.36
CA THR A 511 24.37 -16.19 -22.78
C THR A 511 25.77 -16.79 -23.02
N ASP A 512 26.40 -17.37 -22.00
CA ASP A 512 27.63 -18.13 -22.17
C ASP A 512 27.38 -19.52 -22.79
N ARG A 513 28.45 -20.29 -23.05
CA ARG A 513 28.35 -21.65 -23.63
C ARG A 513 27.57 -22.63 -22.75
N ASN A 514 27.50 -22.39 -21.45
CA ASN A 514 26.82 -23.23 -20.47
C ASN A 514 25.35 -22.83 -20.26
N GLY A 515 24.88 -21.77 -20.94
CA GLY A 515 23.52 -21.28 -20.80
C GLY A 515 23.33 -20.22 -19.71
N ASN A 516 24.41 -19.72 -19.10
CA ASN A 516 24.32 -18.74 -18.03
C ASN A 516 24.31 -17.29 -18.58
N PRO A 517 23.59 -16.37 -17.92
CA PRO A 517 23.65 -14.95 -18.25
C PRO A 517 25.03 -14.36 -17.95
N VAL A 518 25.54 -13.55 -18.88
CA VAL A 518 26.76 -12.75 -18.69
C VAL A 518 26.42 -11.29 -19.00
N PRO A 519 26.67 -10.34 -18.07
CA PRO A 519 26.45 -8.93 -18.35
C PRO A 519 27.47 -8.42 -19.38
N LYS A 520 26.98 -7.70 -20.39
CA LYS A 520 27.80 -7.15 -21.47
C LYS A 520 28.03 -5.65 -21.32
N THR A 521 27.01 -4.90 -20.91
CA THR A 521 27.08 -3.44 -20.74
C THR A 521 26.13 -2.96 -19.65
N GLY A 522 26.37 -1.75 -19.12
CA GLY A 522 25.44 -1.05 -18.23
C GLY A 522 25.36 -1.64 -16.81
N TYR A 523 24.16 -1.59 -16.23
CA TYR A 523 23.88 -1.98 -14.86
C TYR A 523 22.85 -3.10 -14.77
N GLY A 524 22.90 -3.88 -13.69
CA GLY A 524 21.73 -4.62 -13.21
C GLY A 524 20.82 -3.75 -12.33
N ARG A 525 19.83 -4.38 -11.70
CA ARG A 525 18.73 -3.71 -10.98
C ARG A 525 18.55 -4.32 -9.60
N ASP A 526 18.77 -3.54 -8.55
CA ASP A 526 18.50 -3.91 -7.17
C ASP A 526 17.58 -2.85 -6.53
N PHE A 527 16.27 -3.04 -6.66
CA PHE A 527 15.29 -2.00 -6.35
C PHE A 527 14.54 -2.33 -5.07
N TRP A 528 14.74 -1.49 -4.07
CA TRP A 528 14.08 -1.50 -2.79
C TRP A 528 12.91 -0.54 -2.79
N TYR A 529 11.76 -1.01 -2.33
CA TYR A 529 10.59 -0.17 -2.20
C TYR A 529 10.59 0.57 -0.86
N ASP A 530 10.19 1.83 -0.90
CA ASP A 530 9.92 2.58 0.32
C ASP A 530 8.52 2.23 0.84
N TYR A 531 8.47 1.35 1.86
CA TYR A 531 7.22 0.83 2.40
C TYR A 531 6.26 1.89 2.94
N ARG A 532 6.75 3.09 3.29
CA ARG A 532 5.89 4.22 3.70
C ARG A 532 4.92 4.62 2.59
N MET A 533 5.30 4.42 1.33
CA MET A 533 4.47 4.76 0.16
C MET A 533 3.25 3.85 0.01
N ARG A 534 3.24 2.68 0.67
CA ARG A 534 2.10 1.75 0.63
C ARG A 534 0.89 2.31 1.35
N THR A 535 1.12 3.14 2.37
CA THR A 535 0.10 3.80 3.19
C THR A 535 -0.14 5.24 2.74
N GLY A 536 0.28 5.61 1.53
CA GLY A 536 -0.01 6.93 0.95
C GLY A 536 1.01 8.02 1.27
N TYR A 537 2.13 7.71 1.94
CA TYR A 537 3.26 8.65 2.03
C TYR A 537 3.80 8.92 0.62
N ALA A 538 4.07 10.19 0.31
CA ALA A 538 4.53 10.56 -1.02
C ALA A 538 5.35 11.84 -0.99
N PRO A 539 6.19 12.07 -2.02
CA PRO A 539 6.69 13.39 -2.33
C PRO A 539 5.54 14.42 -2.41
N PRO A 540 5.76 15.68 -1.98
CA PRO A 540 4.71 16.69 -1.98
C PRO A 540 4.21 16.94 -3.41
N TYR A 541 2.90 17.03 -3.62
CA TYR A 541 2.31 17.27 -4.95
C TYR A 541 2.65 16.20 -6.01
N PHE A 542 3.03 14.99 -5.61
CA PHE A 542 3.33 13.91 -6.58
C PHE A 542 2.07 13.42 -7.32
N PRO A 543 2.17 12.98 -8.59
CA PRO A 543 1.00 12.54 -9.34
C PRO A 543 0.30 11.30 -8.77
N THR A 544 -1.02 11.23 -8.97
CA THR A 544 -1.90 10.20 -8.40
C THR A 544 -2.50 9.26 -9.45
N THR A 545 -2.82 8.01 -9.08
CA THR A 545 -3.36 6.98 -9.98
C THR A 545 -4.88 7.08 -10.20
N ASN A 546 -5.52 8.09 -9.62
CA ASN A 546 -6.98 8.24 -9.55
C ASN A 546 -7.73 7.07 -8.86
N ARG A 547 -7.02 6.10 -8.28
CA ARG A 547 -7.63 5.02 -7.49
C ARG A 547 -7.69 5.38 -6.00
N THR A 548 -8.42 4.58 -5.23
CA THR A 548 -8.51 4.71 -3.77
C THR A 548 -7.71 3.61 -3.09
N ILE A 549 -6.91 3.96 -2.10
CA ILE A 549 -6.30 3.01 -1.16
C ILE A 549 -6.96 3.14 0.20
N GLN A 550 -7.17 2.01 0.87
CA GLN A 550 -7.52 1.96 2.28
C GLN A 550 -6.20 1.98 3.07
N GLU A 551 -6.02 2.94 3.96
CA GLU A 551 -4.82 3.10 4.79
C GLU A 551 -4.79 2.02 5.88
N GLY A 552 -3.76 1.19 5.93
CA GLY A 552 -3.58 0.25 7.03
C GLY A 552 -2.14 -0.13 7.26
N ASN A 553 -1.61 0.26 8.41
CA ASN A 553 -0.53 -0.49 9.01
C ASN A 553 -1.10 -1.87 9.43
N PRO A 554 -0.53 -3.00 8.96
CA PRO A 554 -0.94 -4.33 9.42
C PRO A 554 -0.86 -4.52 10.95
N GLN A 555 -0.15 -3.65 11.66
CA GLN A 555 0.18 -3.81 13.08
C GLN A 555 -0.45 -2.80 14.05
N THR A 556 -1.00 -1.65 13.61
CA THR A 556 -1.38 -0.57 14.58
C THR A 556 -2.79 0.00 14.46
N GLN A 557 -3.56 -0.28 13.40
CA GLN A 557 -4.98 0.09 13.35
C GLN A 557 -5.87 -1.13 13.49
N ARG A 558 -6.61 -1.21 14.61
CA ARG A 558 -7.70 -2.18 14.77
C ARG A 558 -8.91 -1.68 14.00
N TRP A 559 -9.00 -2.09 12.75
CA TRP A 559 -10.08 -1.80 11.80
C TRP A 559 -11.49 -2.14 12.28
N VAL A 560 -11.60 -3.05 13.25
CA VAL A 560 -12.86 -3.47 13.86
C VAL A 560 -12.64 -3.50 15.36
N THR A 561 -13.52 -2.82 16.10
CA THR A 561 -13.58 -2.89 17.57
C THR A 561 -14.90 -3.56 17.98
N ILE A 562 -14.86 -4.31 19.07
CA ILE A 562 -16.05 -4.76 19.78
C ILE A 562 -16.13 -3.87 21.02
N ASP A 563 -17.20 -3.09 21.10
CA ASP A 563 -17.41 -2.16 22.22
C ASP A 563 -18.28 -2.83 23.30
N SER A 564 -19.16 -3.76 22.92
CA SER A 564 -20.01 -4.52 23.85
C SER A 564 -20.31 -5.93 23.35
N TRP A 565 -20.36 -6.89 24.28
CA TRP A 565 -20.73 -8.28 24.07
C TRP A 565 -21.72 -8.72 25.16
N VAL A 566 -22.98 -8.94 24.78
CA VAL A 566 -24.06 -9.30 25.72
C VAL A 566 -24.59 -10.70 25.40
N GLU A 567 -24.54 -11.59 26.38
CA GLU A 567 -24.99 -12.99 26.28
C GLU A 567 -26.34 -13.22 26.97
N SER A 568 -27.26 -13.90 26.28
CA SER A 568 -28.53 -14.36 26.84
C SER A 568 -28.69 -15.86 26.60
N TRP A 569 -28.49 -16.65 27.65
CA TRP A 569 -28.64 -18.10 27.64
C TRP A 569 -30.10 -18.52 27.87
N ARG A 570 -30.58 -19.49 27.11
CA ARG A 570 -31.87 -20.17 27.32
C ARG A 570 -31.73 -21.67 27.17
#